data_AF-R6IKI5-F1
#
_entry.id   AF-R6IKI5-F1
#
_cell.length_a   1.000
_cell.length_b   1.000
_cell.length_c   1.000
_cell.angle_alpha   90.00
_cell.angle_beta   90.00
_cell.angle_gamma   90.00
#
_symmetry.space_group_name_H-M   'P 1'
#
loop_
_entity.id
_entity.type
_entity.pdbx_description
1 polymer ?
#
loop_
_entity_poly.entity_id
_entity_poly.type
_entity_poly.pdbx_seq_one_letter_code
_entity_poly.pdbx_strand_id
1 'polypeptide(L)' 'MSRTILYDLPHDVRGFVREDIDGEAIFILNARLTRESNIKTYLHEQEHYEKDCGKNLCVDEIEAQRHK' A
#
# COMPACT_ATOMS: atom_id res chain seq x y z
N MET A 1 12.11 -1.08 9.86
CA MET A 1 10.87 -1.44 10.58
C MET A 1 9.73 -0.79 9.83
N SER A 2 8.81 -1.54 9.23
CA SER A 2 7.69 -0.93 8.50
C SER A 2 6.70 -0.26 9.45
N ARG A 3 6.23 0.94 9.09
CA ARG A 3 5.25 1.71 9.86
C ARG A 3 3.89 1.64 9.18
N THR A 4 2.82 1.38 9.94
CA THR A 4 1.45 1.38 9.41
C THR A 4 0.63 2.50 10.05
N ILE A 5 -0.09 3.26 9.22
CA ILE A 5 -0.91 4.40 9.63
C ILE A 5 -2.34 4.17 9.12
N LEU A 6 -3.31 4.31 10.02
CA LEU A 6 -4.72 4.42 9.65
C LEU A 6 -5.02 5.90 9.40
N TYR A 7 -5.44 6.24 8.18
CA TYR A 7 -5.74 7.62 7.79
C TYR A 7 -7.14 7.75 7.21
N ASP A 8 -7.75 8.92 7.41
CA ASP A 8 -9.08 9.18 6.90
C ASP A 8 -9.03 9.46 5.39
N LEU A 9 -9.25 8.41 4.59
CA LEU A 9 -9.19 8.45 3.13
C LEU A 9 -10.59 8.37 2.50
N PRO A 10 -10.78 8.88 1.28
CA PRO A 10 -12.00 8.66 0.50
C PRO A 10 -12.32 7.16 0.40
N HIS A 11 -13.60 6.79 0.35
CA HIS A 11 -14.04 5.39 0.34
C HIS A 11 -13.49 4.58 -0.85
N ASP A 12 -13.20 5.25 -1.96
CA ASP A 12 -12.68 4.62 -3.17
C ASP A 12 -11.18 4.29 -3.05
N VAL A 13 -10.49 4.83 -2.04
CA VAL A 13 -9.06 4.58 -1.77
C VAL A 13 -8.95 3.62 -0.59
N ARG A 14 -8.40 2.44 -0.83
CA ARG A 14 -8.24 1.40 0.21
C ARG A 14 -6.98 1.58 1.05
N GLY A 15 -5.89 2.00 0.41
CA GLY A 15 -4.60 2.23 1.03
C GLY A 15 -3.51 2.33 -0.04
N PHE A 16 -2.30 2.70 0.38
CA PHE A 16 -1.12 2.79 -0.48
C PHE A 16 0.16 2.75 0.37
N VAL A 17 1.27 2.35 -0.24
CA VAL A 17 2.60 2.41 0.37
C VAL A 17 3.39 3.63 -0.12
N ARG A 18 4.19 4.23 0.76
CA ARG A 18 5.14 5.29 0.44
C ARG A 18 6.43 5.12 1.24
N GLU A 19 7.57 5.50 0.68
CA GLU A 19 8.84 5.56 1.41
C GLU A 19 9.00 6.88 2.18
N ASP A 20 9.53 6.81 3.40
CA ASP A 20 9.97 7.97 4.17
C ASP A 20 11.29 8.54 3.63
N ILE A 21 11.72 9.69 4.15
CA ILE A 21 13.01 10.33 3.81
C ILE A 21 14.22 9.41 4.02
N ASP A 22 14.11 8.45 4.93
CA ASP A 22 15.13 7.46 5.25
C ASP A 22 15.02 6.17 4.40
N GLY A 23 14.05 6.09 3.49
CA GLY A 23 13.81 4.92 2.63
C GLY A 23 12.99 3.81 3.30
N GLU A 24 12.40 4.06 4.47
CA GLU A 24 11.56 3.08 5.17
C GLU A 24 10.12 3.09 4.62
N ALA A 25 9.54 1.91 4.39
CA ALA A 25 8.16 1.79 3.94
C ALA A 25 7.14 2.21 5.02
N ILE A 26 6.28 3.14 4.64
CA ILE A 26 5.09 3.58 5.38
C ILE A 26 3.84 3.11 4.63
N PHE A 27 3.07 2.24 5.28
CA PHE A 27 1.79 1.74 4.79
C PHE A 27 0.67 2.63 5.29
N ILE A 28 -0.07 3.27 4.39
CA ILE A 28 -1.22 4.10 4.72
C ILE A 28 -2.48 3.33 4.33
N LEU A 29 -3.34 3.04 5.31
CA LEU A 29 -4.58 2.27 5.12
C LEU A 29 -5.78 3.13 5.50
N ASN A 30 -6.92 2.89 4.85
CA ASN A 30 -8.11 3.69 5.08
C ASN A 30 -8.76 3.35 6.44
N ALA A 31 -8.79 4.34 7.34
CA ALA A 31 -9.39 4.23 8.68
C ALA A 31 -10.90 3.94 8.65
N ARG A 32 -11.59 4.25 7.55
CA ARG A 32 -13.03 3.97 7.37
C ARG A 32 -13.33 2.51 7.02
N LEU A 33 -12.33 1.72 6.68
CA LEU A 33 -12.49 0.31 6.34
C LEU A 33 -12.35 -0.59 7.57
N THR A 34 -12.95 -1.77 7.51
CA THR A 34 -12.83 -2.77 8.58
C THR A 34 -11.39 -3.25 8.70
N ARG A 35 -11.02 -3.74 9.90
CA ARG A 35 -9.71 -4.34 10.15
C ARG A 35 -9.39 -5.47 9.17
N GLU A 36 -10.36 -6.30 8.83
CA GLU A 36 -10.19 -7.40 7.88
C GLU A 36 -9.85 -6.91 6.46
N SER A 37 -10.55 -5.87 5.99
CA SER A 37 -10.24 -5.23 4.71
C SER A 37 -8.86 -4.58 4.72
N ASN A 38 -8.52 -3.87 5.80
CA ASN A 38 -7.20 -3.24 5.95
C ASN A 38 -6.06 -4.26 6.03
N ILE A 39 -6.28 -5.45 6.62
CA ILE A 39 -5.29 -6.53 6.60
C ILE A 39 -5.05 -7.03 5.17
N LYS A 40 -6.12 -7.20 4.37
CA LYS A 40 -5.97 -7.62 2.96
C LYS A 40 -5.21 -6.56 2.16
N THR A 41 -5.53 -5.29 2.35
CA THR A 41 -4.81 -4.17 1.71
C THR A 41 -3.36 -4.12 2.15
N TYR A 42 -3.08 -4.26 3.45
CA TYR A 42 -1.70 -4.29 3.95
C TYR A 42 -0.87 -5.42 3.33
N LEU A 43 -1.41 -6.64 3.27
CA LEU A 43 -0.70 -7.77 2.66
C LEU A 43 -0.47 -7.56 1.16
N HIS A 44 -1.43 -6.93 0.47
CA HIS A 44 -1.29 -6.58 -0.94
C HIS A 44 -0.16 -5.58 -1.15
N GLU A 45 -0.17 -4.46 -0.42
CA GLU A 45 0.86 -3.42 -0.49
C GLU A 45 2.24 -3.93 -0.05
N GLN A 46 2.29 -4.83 0.94
CA GLN A 46 3.55 -5.45 1.37
C GLN A 46 4.13 -6.34 0.26
N GLU A 47 3.28 -7.13 -0.40
CA GLU A 47 3.71 -7.94 -1.54
C GLU A 47 4.18 -7.08 -2.73
N HIS A 48 3.58 -5.90 -2.92
CA HIS A 48 4.08 -4.90 -3.85
C HIS A 48 5.46 -4.41 -3.45
N TYR A 49 5.61 -3.93 -2.21
CA TYR A 49 6.90 -3.44 -1.74
C TYR A 49 8.00 -4.51 -1.84
N GLU A 50 7.75 -5.75 -1.45
CA GLU A 50 8.74 -6.84 -1.52
C GLU A 50 9.09 -7.27 -2.95
N LYS A 51 8.15 -7.19 -3.90
CA LYS A 51 8.38 -7.60 -5.30
C LYS A 51 8.89 -6.47 -6.19
N ASP A 52 8.54 -5.23 -5.88
CA ASP A 52 8.75 -4.05 -6.72
C ASP A 52 9.91 -3.15 -6.20
N CYS A 53 10.29 -3.23 -4.92
CA CYS A 53 11.43 -2.49 -4.40
C CYS A 53 12.75 -2.96 -5.05
N GLY A 54 13.34 -2.09 -5.88
CA GLY A 54 14.54 -2.34 -6.68
C GLY A 54 14.29 -2.55 -8.18
N LYS A 55 13.04 -2.55 -8.64
CA LYS A 55 12.68 -2.53 -10.06
C LYS A 55 11.95 -1.22 -10.37
N ASN A 56 12.49 -0.40 -11.28
CA ASN A 56 11.80 0.76 -11.85
C ASN A 56 10.60 0.28 -12.69
N LEU A 57 9.50 -0.08 -12.03
CA LEU A 57 8.25 -0.44 -12.68
C LEU A 57 7.21 0.65 -12.42
N CYS A 58 6.51 1.04 -13.48
CA CYS A 58 5.52 2.09 -13.45
C CYS A 58 4.34 1.68 -12.55
N VAL A 59 3.96 2.53 -11.60
CA VAL A 59 2.86 2.30 -10.65
C VAL A 59 1.56 1.93 -11.39
N ASP A 60 1.28 2.60 -12.51
CA ASP A 60 0.09 2.37 -13.33
C ASP A 60 0.07 0.98 -13.99
N GLU A 61 1.24 0.44 -14.37
CA GLU A 61 1.33 -0.89 -15.01
C GLU A 61 1.16 -2.03 -14.00
N ILE A 62 1.61 -1.83 -12.77
CA ILE A 62 1.47 -2.79 -11.68
C ILE A 62 0.02 -2.84 -11.18
N GLU A 63 -0.61 -1.68 -11.02
CA GLU A 63 -2.01 -1.57 -10.59
C GLU A 63 -2.95 -2.21 -11.64
N ALA A 64 -2.69 -1.97 -12.93
CA ALA A 64 -3.44 -2.60 -14.02
C ALA A 64 -3.27 -4.13 -14.13
N GLN A 65 -2.12 -4.68 -13.71
CA GLN A 65 -1.89 -6.13 -13.72
C GLN A 65 -2.54 -6.84 -12.53
N ARG A 66 -2.62 -6.18 -11.36
CA ARG A 66 -3.10 -6.81 -10.11
C ARG A 66 -4.55 -6.49 -9.75
N HIS A 67 -5.15 -5.43 -10.29
CA HIS A 67 -6.57 -5.10 -10.14
C HIS A 67 -7.42 -5.51 -11.37
N LYS A 68 -7.25 -6.75 -11.85
CA LYS A 68 -8.15 -7.40 -12.82
C LYS A 68 -9.21 -8.25 -12.13
#